data_AF-A0A0V0XTU1-F1
#
_entry.id   AF-A0A0V0XTU1-F1
#
_cell.length_a   1.000
_cell.length_b   1.000
_cell.length_c   1.000
_cell.angle_alpha   90.00
_cell.angle_beta   90.00
_cell.angle_gamma   90.00
#
_symmetry.space_group_name_H-M   'P 1'
#
loop_
_entity.id
_entity.type
_entity.pdbx_description
1 polymer ?
#
loop_
_entity_poly.entity_id
_entity_poly.type
_entity_poly.pdbx_seq_one_letter_code
_entity_poly.pdbx_strand_id
1 'polypeptide(L)'
;LFVLKAQNCKLFKCWRNGIRLGDLVGNFNEFKSKFQQLVLFLKAQFPDLNVDVDEELKRYQNYAEKLKSLNLVHDTVFYMHKALTASPAKSVLVEGANGALLDIDFGTYPYVTSSNCSVGGALTGLGIPPWRVGMIIGVVKAYETRVGDGPFPTELNNEIGDRLREIGHEYGVTTGRPRRCGWLDMVLLKYSIMINGFTHLAFTKLDVLDNFDTIKVAVEYKKNNVVVDVPPGK
;
A
#
# COMPACT_ATOMS: atom_id res chain seq x y z
N LEU A 1 3.73 5.99 22.90
CA LEU A 1 3.26 6.04 21.50
C LEU A 1 3.61 4.70 20.86
N PHE A 2 2.64 3.83 20.58
CA PHE A 2 2.86 2.51 19.99
C PHE A 2 3.61 2.65 18.64
N VAL A 3 4.93 2.55 18.65
CA VAL A 3 5.76 2.42 17.45
C VAL A 3 5.74 0.93 17.03
N LEU A 4 4.55 0.39 16.87
CA LEU A 4 4.32 -0.74 15.98
C LEU A 4 3.74 -0.14 14.72
N LYS A 5 4.59 0.53 13.94
CA LYS A 5 4.25 0.87 12.55
C LYS A 5 3.83 -0.44 11.85
N ALA A 6 2.91 -0.36 10.90
CA ALA A 6 2.38 -1.50 10.15
C ALA A 6 3.47 -2.47 9.61
N GLN A 7 4.70 -1.98 9.39
CA GLN A 7 5.87 -2.76 9.03
C GLN A 7 6.22 -3.86 10.05
N ASN A 8 6.18 -3.56 11.36
CA ASN A 8 6.48 -4.54 12.40
C ASN A 8 5.43 -5.67 12.42
N CYS A 9 4.16 -5.36 12.14
CA CYS A 9 3.12 -6.38 12.00
C CYS A 9 3.39 -7.34 10.83
N LYS A 10 3.93 -6.84 9.71
CA LYS A 10 4.32 -7.69 8.56
C LYS A 10 5.51 -8.57 8.90
N LEU A 11 6.49 -8.05 9.67
CA LEU A 11 7.60 -8.85 10.17
C LEU A 11 7.12 -10.03 11.03
N PHE A 12 6.21 -9.78 12.00
CA PHE A 12 5.68 -10.86 12.84
C PHE A 12 4.83 -11.86 12.06
N LYS A 13 4.13 -11.41 11.01
CA LYS A 13 3.48 -12.32 10.06
C LYS A 13 4.52 -13.24 9.40
N CYS A 14 5.62 -12.70 8.89
CA CYS A 14 6.68 -13.48 8.24
C CYS A 14 7.35 -14.48 9.22
N TRP A 15 7.57 -14.08 10.47
CA TRP A 15 8.12 -14.96 11.50
C TRP A 15 7.11 -15.94 12.08
N ARG A 16 5.83 -15.84 11.70
CA ARG A 16 4.71 -16.68 12.19
C ARG A 16 4.47 -16.55 13.70
N ASN A 17 4.92 -15.45 14.30
CA ASN A 17 4.65 -15.09 15.71
C ASN A 17 3.65 -13.93 15.84
N GLY A 18 3.07 -13.47 14.73
CA GLY A 18 1.99 -12.49 14.73
C GLY A 18 0.65 -13.07 15.19
N ILE A 19 -0.24 -12.19 15.63
CA ILE A 19 -1.59 -12.51 16.10
C ILE A 19 -2.61 -12.05 15.04
N ARG A 20 -3.64 -12.86 14.77
CA ARG A 20 -4.68 -12.59 13.76
C ARG A 20 -6.03 -12.31 14.42
N LEU A 21 -6.97 -11.75 13.65
CA LEU A 21 -8.34 -11.50 14.14
C LEU A 21 -9.04 -12.78 14.62
N GLY A 22 -8.78 -13.92 13.97
CA GLY A 22 -9.32 -15.22 14.40
C GLY A 22 -8.85 -15.63 15.81
N ASP A 23 -7.62 -15.29 16.20
CA ASP A 23 -7.14 -15.52 17.57
C ASP A 23 -7.91 -14.66 18.57
N LEU A 24 -8.14 -13.38 18.22
CA LEU A 24 -8.83 -12.41 19.08
C LEU A 24 -10.30 -12.78 19.33
N VAL A 25 -11.05 -13.15 18.30
CA VAL A 25 -12.47 -13.50 18.44
C VAL A 25 -12.70 -14.97 18.80
N GLY A 26 -11.71 -15.85 18.63
CA GLY A 26 -11.81 -17.25 19.00
C GLY A 26 -11.66 -17.47 20.50
N ASN A 27 -10.61 -18.21 20.88
CA ASN A 27 -10.27 -18.48 22.27
C ASN A 27 -9.45 -17.33 22.86
N PHE A 28 -10.09 -16.48 23.67
CA PHE A 28 -9.44 -15.30 24.25
C PHE A 28 -8.29 -15.65 25.20
N ASN A 29 -8.31 -16.82 25.84
CA ASN A 29 -7.20 -17.27 26.68
C ASN A 29 -5.94 -17.55 25.86
N GLU A 30 -6.08 -18.18 24.69
CA GLU A 30 -4.97 -18.38 23.76
C GLU A 30 -4.44 -17.04 23.20
N PHE A 31 -5.36 -16.11 22.87
CA PHE A 31 -4.98 -14.75 22.49
C PHE A 31 -4.14 -14.08 23.58
N LYS A 32 -4.56 -14.16 24.85
CA LYS A 32 -3.84 -13.60 25.99
C LYS A 32 -2.42 -14.17 26.09
N SER A 33 -2.27 -15.49 26.01
CA SER A 33 -0.95 -16.13 26.05
C SER A 33 -0.05 -15.68 24.89
N LYS A 34 -0.58 -15.64 23.65
CA LYS A 34 0.18 -15.17 22.47
C LYS A 34 0.57 -13.70 22.60
N PHE A 35 -0.33 -12.85 23.09
CA PHE A 35 -0.07 -11.43 23.31
C PHE A 35 1.04 -11.20 24.34
N GLN A 36 0.98 -11.89 25.48
CA GLN A 36 2.02 -11.82 26.52
C GLN A 36 3.39 -12.25 25.98
N GLN A 37 3.44 -13.36 25.23
CA GLN A 37 4.69 -13.82 24.58
C GLN A 37 5.24 -12.79 23.59
N LEU A 38 4.37 -12.18 22.78
CA LEU A 38 4.77 -11.14 21.82
C LEU A 38 5.33 -9.89 22.54
N VAL A 39 4.69 -9.46 23.64
CA VAL A 39 5.19 -8.34 24.45
C VAL A 39 6.54 -8.66 25.08
N LEU A 40 6.74 -9.87 25.61
CA LEU A 40 8.04 -10.29 26.15
C LEU A 40 9.12 -10.29 25.07
N PHE A 41 8.81 -10.83 23.89
CA PHE A 41 9.72 -10.83 22.74
C PHE A 41 10.09 -9.41 22.28
N LEU A 42 9.12 -8.49 22.28
CA LEU A 42 9.35 -7.09 21.94
C LEU A 42 10.19 -6.38 23.01
N LYS A 43 9.91 -6.59 24.30
CA LYS A 43 10.69 -6.00 25.41
C LYS A 43 12.14 -6.47 25.41
N ALA A 44 12.41 -7.72 25.00
CA ALA A 44 13.77 -8.24 24.88
C ALA A 44 14.59 -7.51 23.79
N GLN A 45 13.95 -7.07 22.71
CA GLN A 45 14.60 -6.32 21.61
C GLN A 45 14.61 -4.81 21.85
N PHE A 46 13.59 -4.30 22.55
CA PHE A 46 13.39 -2.90 22.84
C PHE A 46 13.15 -2.73 24.35
N PRO A 47 14.22 -2.69 25.18
CA PRO A 47 14.10 -2.64 26.63
C PRO A 47 13.28 -1.45 27.15
N ASP A 48 13.30 -0.33 26.44
CA ASP A 48 12.54 0.89 26.78
C ASP A 48 11.04 0.79 26.43
N LEU A 49 10.60 -0.31 25.82
CA LEU A 49 9.21 -0.51 25.45
C LEU A 49 8.35 -0.76 26.70
N ASN A 50 7.66 0.28 27.15
CA ASN A 50 6.65 0.17 28.19
C ASN A 50 5.29 -0.23 27.61
N VAL A 51 4.76 -1.37 28.05
CA VAL A 51 3.42 -1.87 27.70
C VAL A 51 2.74 -2.30 28.99
N ASP A 52 1.60 -1.67 29.29
CA ASP A 52 0.66 -2.16 30.28
C ASP A 52 -0.13 -3.33 29.67
N VAL A 53 0.27 -4.54 30.06
CA VAL A 53 -0.29 -5.76 29.46
C VAL A 53 -1.74 -5.96 29.87
N ASP A 54 -2.11 -5.64 31.12
CA ASP A 54 -3.45 -5.88 31.63
C ASP A 54 -4.45 -4.86 31.06
N GLU A 55 -4.04 -3.59 30.93
CA GLU A 55 -4.86 -2.57 30.26
C GLU A 55 -5.09 -2.92 28.78
N GLU A 56 -4.04 -3.30 28.06
CA GLU A 56 -4.14 -3.68 26.65
C GLU A 56 -5.03 -4.91 26.45
N LEU A 57 -4.89 -5.95 27.29
CA LEU A 57 -5.75 -7.13 27.23
C LEU A 57 -7.21 -6.78 27.48
N LYS A 58 -7.52 -5.93 28.47
CA LYS A 58 -8.88 -5.45 28.72
C LYS A 58 -9.43 -4.69 27.52
N ARG A 59 -8.61 -3.87 26.87
CA ARG A 59 -8.98 -3.15 25.64
C ARG A 59 -9.27 -4.11 24.48
N TYR A 60 -8.42 -5.11 24.26
CA TYR A 60 -8.64 -6.12 23.23
C TYR A 60 -9.87 -7.00 23.52
N GLN A 61 -10.17 -7.28 24.78
CA GLN A 61 -11.40 -7.99 25.14
C GLN A 61 -12.64 -7.21 24.70
N ASN A 62 -12.70 -5.91 25.01
CA ASN A 62 -13.79 -5.04 24.56
C ASN A 62 -13.92 -5.02 23.03
N TYR A 63 -12.80 -5.01 22.30
CA TYR A 63 -12.81 -5.11 20.84
C TYR A 63 -13.31 -6.47 20.35
N ALA A 64 -12.90 -7.57 20.98
CA ALA A 64 -13.37 -8.90 20.64
C ALA A 64 -14.90 -9.01 20.82
N GLU A 65 -15.43 -8.51 21.93
CA GLU A 65 -16.86 -8.49 22.21
C GLU A 65 -17.63 -7.63 21.19
N LYS A 66 -17.12 -6.45 20.84
CA LYS A 66 -17.72 -5.58 19.83
C LYS A 66 -17.69 -6.20 18.42
N LEU A 67 -16.59 -6.85 18.04
CA LEU A 67 -16.47 -7.52 16.74
C LEU A 67 -17.43 -8.72 16.63
N LYS A 68 -17.62 -9.46 17.74
CA LYS A 68 -18.60 -10.54 17.83
C LYS A 68 -20.03 -10.03 17.74
N SER A 69 -20.36 -8.97 18.49
CA SER A 69 -21.73 -8.43 18.51
C SER A 69 -22.14 -7.85 17.15
N LEU A 70 -21.20 -7.28 16.40
CA LEU A 70 -21.42 -6.78 15.04
C LEU A 70 -21.33 -7.87 13.97
N ASN A 71 -20.98 -9.11 14.34
CA ASN A 71 -20.80 -10.24 13.44
C ASN A 71 -19.92 -9.89 12.21
N LEU A 72 -18.75 -9.30 12.44
CA LEU A 72 -17.87 -8.79 11.37
C LEU A 72 -16.74 -9.74 10.97
N VAL A 73 -16.43 -10.75 11.78
CA VAL A 73 -15.31 -11.66 11.54
C VAL A 73 -15.82 -12.98 10.98
N HIS A 74 -15.40 -13.29 9.75
CA HIS A 74 -15.82 -14.48 9.00
C HIS A 74 -14.64 -15.15 8.32
N ASP A 75 -14.82 -16.38 7.86
CA ASP A 75 -13.92 -16.99 6.88
C ASP A 75 -14.03 -16.22 5.56
N THR A 76 -13.03 -15.38 5.30
CA THR A 76 -13.04 -14.49 4.14
C THR A 76 -12.88 -15.24 2.83
N VAL A 77 -12.19 -16.39 2.80
CA VAL A 77 -12.02 -17.19 1.57
C VAL A 77 -13.36 -17.78 1.16
N PHE A 78 -14.07 -18.39 2.10
CA PHE A 78 -15.40 -18.95 1.85
C PHE A 78 -16.42 -17.87 1.54
N TYR A 79 -16.39 -16.74 2.25
CA TYR A 79 -17.23 -15.58 1.99
C TYR A 79 -17.04 -15.06 0.56
N MET A 80 -15.78 -14.84 0.15
CA MET A 80 -15.45 -14.37 -1.18
C MET A 80 -15.86 -15.38 -2.25
N HIS A 81 -15.57 -16.67 -2.04
CA HIS A 81 -15.97 -17.72 -2.97
C HIS A 81 -17.48 -17.74 -3.18
N LYS A 82 -18.28 -17.73 -2.10
CA LYS A 82 -19.75 -17.66 -2.17
C LYS A 82 -20.25 -16.43 -2.90
N ALA A 83 -19.67 -15.26 -2.62
CA ALA A 83 -20.06 -14.02 -3.30
C ALA A 83 -19.80 -14.12 -4.83
N LEU A 84 -18.68 -14.73 -5.19
CA LEU A 84 -18.24 -14.89 -6.57
C LEU A 84 -19.00 -16.00 -7.33
N THR A 85 -19.45 -17.06 -6.67
CA THR A 85 -20.17 -18.18 -7.31
C THR A 85 -21.68 -18.15 -7.14
N ALA A 86 -22.22 -17.12 -6.48
CA ALA A 86 -23.66 -16.89 -6.40
C ALA A 86 -24.31 -16.81 -7.80
N SER A 87 -25.63 -17.02 -7.85
CA SER A 87 -26.44 -16.84 -9.06
C SER A 87 -27.53 -15.79 -8.77
N PRO A 88 -27.39 -14.54 -9.25
CA PRO A 88 -26.25 -14.02 -10.03
C PRO A 88 -24.99 -13.80 -9.18
N ALA A 89 -23.82 -13.84 -9.82
CA ALA A 89 -22.55 -13.58 -9.16
C ALA A 89 -22.49 -12.11 -8.70
N LYS A 90 -21.93 -11.86 -7.52
CA LYS A 90 -21.77 -10.48 -7.02
C LYS A 90 -20.63 -9.77 -7.72
N SER A 91 -20.83 -8.49 -8.02
CA SER A 91 -19.75 -7.58 -8.38
C SER A 91 -18.96 -7.17 -7.14
N VAL A 92 -17.63 -7.25 -7.22
CA VAL A 92 -16.71 -6.89 -6.14
C VAL A 92 -15.75 -5.84 -6.66
N LEU A 93 -15.69 -4.70 -5.96
CA LEU A 93 -14.65 -3.70 -6.16
C LEU A 93 -13.54 -3.91 -5.12
N VAL A 94 -12.30 -3.96 -5.59
CA VAL A 94 -11.12 -4.07 -4.73
C VAL A 94 -10.35 -2.77 -4.80
N GLU A 95 -10.24 -2.08 -3.67
CA GLU A 95 -9.48 -0.84 -3.55
C GLU A 95 -8.01 -1.16 -3.23
N GLY A 96 -7.12 -0.89 -4.19
CA GLY A 96 -5.69 -1.01 -3.98
C GLY A 96 -5.18 0.07 -3.02
N ALA A 97 -4.26 -0.31 -2.13
CA ALA A 97 -3.57 0.62 -1.25
C ALA A 97 -2.20 1.00 -1.80
N ASN A 98 -1.79 2.26 -1.56
CA ASN A 98 -0.54 2.85 -2.05
C ASN A 98 -0.45 2.86 -3.60
N GLY A 99 0.76 3.00 -4.16
CA GLY A 99 1.01 3.02 -5.61
C GLY A 99 1.93 1.90 -6.04
N ALA A 100 1.90 1.54 -7.32
CA ALA A 100 2.66 0.40 -7.87
C ALA A 100 4.17 0.47 -7.57
N LEU A 101 4.75 1.67 -7.61
CA LEU A 101 6.19 1.89 -7.33
C LEU A 101 6.54 1.89 -5.83
N LEU A 102 5.56 1.69 -4.94
CA LEU A 102 5.75 1.46 -3.51
C LEU A 102 5.60 -0.02 -3.15
N ASP A 103 5.36 -0.91 -4.11
CA ASP A 103 5.30 -2.36 -3.90
C ASP A 103 6.63 -2.88 -3.33
N ILE A 104 6.59 -3.83 -2.40
CA ILE A 104 7.79 -4.38 -1.76
C ILE A 104 8.76 -5.07 -2.74
N ASP A 105 8.26 -5.71 -3.78
CA ASP A 105 9.07 -6.46 -4.76
C ASP A 105 9.33 -5.61 -6.02
N PHE A 106 8.33 -4.83 -6.42
CA PHE A 106 8.35 -4.14 -7.70
C PHE A 106 8.68 -2.66 -7.61
N GLY A 107 8.57 -2.06 -6.43
CA GLY A 107 8.84 -0.64 -6.22
C GLY A 107 10.32 -0.28 -6.18
N THR A 108 10.58 0.99 -5.86
CA THR A 108 11.94 1.53 -5.72
C THR A 108 12.56 1.15 -4.37
N TYR A 109 12.87 -0.13 -4.17
CA TYR A 109 13.45 -0.64 -2.92
C TYR A 109 14.76 0.09 -2.56
N PRO A 110 15.02 0.45 -1.28
CA PRO A 110 14.24 0.15 -0.06
C PRO A 110 13.13 1.15 0.25
N TYR A 111 12.86 2.12 -0.63
CA TYR A 111 11.89 3.20 -0.43
C TYR A 111 10.46 2.77 -0.80
N VAL A 112 10.00 1.70 -0.16
CA VAL A 112 8.75 0.99 -0.48
C VAL A 112 7.95 0.70 0.79
N THR A 113 6.70 0.26 0.64
CA THR A 113 5.94 -0.31 1.75
C THR A 113 6.33 -1.76 1.99
N SER A 114 5.78 -2.39 3.04
CA SER A 114 6.05 -3.78 3.39
C SER A 114 4.98 -4.76 2.89
N SER A 115 4.34 -4.43 1.77
CA SER A 115 3.29 -5.25 1.15
C SER A 115 3.28 -5.10 -0.37
N ASN A 116 2.67 -6.07 -1.04
CA ASN A 116 2.39 -5.97 -2.45
C ASN A 116 1.23 -4.99 -2.70
N CYS A 117 1.49 -4.00 -3.54
CA CYS A 117 0.55 -2.98 -4.00
C CYS A 117 0.11 -3.24 -5.45
N SER A 118 0.70 -4.25 -6.09
CA SER A 118 0.31 -4.77 -7.40
C SER A 118 -0.92 -5.67 -7.34
N VAL A 119 -1.45 -6.04 -8.51
CA VAL A 119 -2.62 -6.93 -8.67
C VAL A 119 -2.45 -8.28 -7.93
N GLY A 120 -1.22 -8.78 -7.80
CA GLY A 120 -0.93 -9.99 -7.03
C GLY A 120 -1.30 -9.88 -5.54
N GLY A 121 -1.26 -8.66 -4.99
CA GLY A 121 -1.71 -8.36 -3.63
C GLY A 121 -3.22 -8.59 -3.45
N ALA A 122 -4.03 -8.33 -4.48
CA ALA A 122 -5.47 -8.59 -4.44
C ALA A 122 -5.76 -10.10 -4.38
N LEU A 123 -5.06 -10.90 -5.18
CA LEU A 123 -5.20 -12.36 -5.22
C LEU A 123 -4.87 -12.99 -3.87
N THR A 124 -3.68 -12.68 -3.35
CA THR A 124 -3.18 -13.24 -2.08
C THR A 124 -3.89 -12.67 -0.85
N GLY A 125 -4.35 -11.42 -0.92
CA GLY A 125 -5.07 -10.74 0.17
C GLY A 125 -6.52 -11.20 0.32
N LEU A 126 -7.18 -11.57 -0.77
CA LEU A 126 -8.60 -11.98 -0.77
C LEU A 126 -8.80 -13.49 -0.90
N GLY A 127 -7.75 -14.24 -1.26
CA GLY A 127 -7.86 -15.69 -1.48
C GLY A 127 -8.69 -16.03 -2.72
N ILE A 128 -8.60 -15.22 -3.77
CA ILE A 128 -9.32 -15.43 -5.03
C ILE A 128 -8.36 -15.91 -6.13
N PRO A 129 -8.83 -16.76 -7.06
CA PRO A 129 -7.97 -17.24 -8.14
C PRO A 129 -7.83 -16.21 -9.28
N PRO A 130 -6.72 -16.25 -10.05
CA PRO A 130 -6.41 -15.24 -11.07
C PRO A 130 -7.52 -15.02 -12.11
N TRP A 131 -8.18 -16.09 -12.57
CA TRP A 131 -9.23 -16.03 -13.61
C TRP A 131 -10.52 -15.34 -13.15
N ARG A 132 -10.64 -14.98 -11.87
CA ARG A 132 -11.76 -14.20 -11.33
C ARG A 132 -11.51 -12.69 -11.37
N VAL A 133 -10.28 -12.27 -11.67
CA VAL A 133 -9.97 -10.85 -11.87
C VAL A 133 -10.43 -10.44 -13.27
N GLY A 134 -11.35 -9.47 -13.31
CA GLY A 134 -11.86 -8.89 -14.54
C GLY A 134 -11.14 -7.59 -14.89
N MET A 135 -11.74 -6.46 -14.53
CA MET A 135 -11.18 -5.14 -14.81
C MET A 135 -10.07 -4.76 -13.82
N ILE A 136 -8.97 -4.22 -14.35
CA ILE A 136 -7.85 -3.69 -13.56
C ILE A 136 -7.62 -2.26 -14.05
N ILE A 137 -7.94 -1.29 -13.19
CA ILE A 137 -7.86 0.14 -13.52
C ILE A 137 -6.61 0.74 -12.89
N GLY A 138 -5.67 1.18 -13.71
CA GLY A 138 -4.51 1.96 -13.26
C GLY A 138 -4.90 3.42 -13.06
N VAL A 139 -4.85 3.92 -11.82
CA VAL A 139 -5.06 5.35 -11.53
C VAL A 139 -3.74 6.08 -11.72
N VAL A 140 -3.68 6.92 -12.75
CA VAL A 140 -2.46 7.64 -13.16
C VAL A 140 -2.69 9.13 -12.96
N LYS A 141 -1.73 9.81 -12.34
CA LYS A 141 -1.79 11.28 -12.27
C LYS A 141 -1.15 11.85 -13.54
N ALA A 142 -1.66 12.97 -14.03
CA ALA A 142 -1.14 13.62 -15.24
C ALA A 142 0.32 14.12 -15.12
N TYR A 143 0.85 14.15 -13.90
CA TYR A 143 2.23 14.45 -13.54
C TYR A 143 2.63 13.58 -12.33
N GLU A 144 3.91 13.47 -12.03
CA GLU A 144 4.41 12.58 -10.99
C GLU A 144 4.60 13.27 -9.65
N THR A 145 4.36 12.53 -8.56
CA THR A 145 4.60 13.02 -7.21
C THR A 145 5.15 11.95 -6.30
N ARG A 146 6.07 12.31 -5.41
CA ARG A 146 6.67 11.40 -4.43
C ARG A 146 6.73 12.02 -3.03
N VAL A 147 6.44 11.22 -2.02
CA VAL A 147 6.68 11.57 -0.61
C VAL A 147 7.90 10.80 -0.12
N GLY A 148 8.80 11.51 0.57
CA GLY A 148 10.01 10.91 1.11
C GLY A 148 11.11 10.70 0.08
N ASP A 149 12.12 9.93 0.50
CA ASP A 149 13.35 9.75 -0.25
C ASP A 149 13.21 8.71 -1.35
N GLY A 150 14.30 8.53 -2.10
CA GLY A 150 14.42 7.57 -3.19
C GLY A 150 14.43 8.22 -4.58
N PRO A 151 14.72 7.43 -5.61
CA PRO A 151 14.92 7.93 -6.97
C PRO A 151 13.62 8.54 -7.51
N PHE A 152 13.77 9.66 -8.22
CA PHE A 152 12.69 10.34 -8.92
C PHE A 152 13.23 10.99 -10.20
N PRO A 153 13.29 10.24 -11.31
CA PRO A 153 13.99 10.66 -12.53
C PRO A 153 13.47 11.95 -13.16
N THR A 154 12.15 12.21 -13.05
CA THR A 154 11.49 13.40 -13.60
C THR A 154 11.28 14.52 -12.58
N GLU A 155 11.90 14.43 -11.40
CA GLU A 155 11.78 15.46 -10.37
C GLU A 155 12.22 16.84 -10.89
N LEU A 156 11.41 17.84 -10.56
CA LEU A 156 11.67 19.24 -10.90
C LEU A 156 12.00 20.02 -9.64
N ASN A 157 13.29 20.31 -9.47
CA ASN A 157 13.80 21.18 -8.39
C ASN A 157 13.88 22.63 -8.87
N ASN A 158 12.77 23.15 -9.41
CA ASN A 158 12.66 24.50 -9.96
C ASN A 158 11.21 25.02 -9.85
N GLU A 159 10.98 26.23 -10.33
CA GLU A 159 9.67 26.91 -10.28
C GLU A 159 8.52 26.10 -10.90
N ILE A 160 8.78 25.27 -11.92
CA ILE A 160 7.74 24.41 -12.52
C ILE A 160 7.29 23.36 -11.51
N GLY A 161 8.24 22.72 -10.82
CA GLY A 161 7.95 21.73 -9.78
C GLY A 161 7.17 22.33 -8.60
N ASP A 162 7.52 23.56 -8.21
CA ASP A 162 6.79 24.29 -7.17
C ASP A 162 5.38 24.67 -7.64
N ARG A 163 5.21 25.14 -8.89
CA ARG A 163 3.88 25.43 -9.46
C ARG A 163 2.99 24.18 -9.53
N LEU A 164 3.52 23.03 -9.96
CA LEU A 164 2.79 21.76 -9.95
C LEU A 164 2.32 21.40 -8.53
N ARG A 165 3.18 21.64 -7.52
CA ARG A 165 2.84 21.37 -6.13
C ARG A 165 1.71 22.26 -5.63
N GLU A 166 1.79 23.57 -5.89
CA GLU A 166 0.78 24.54 -5.42
C GLU A 166 -0.58 24.30 -6.06
N ILE A 167 -0.64 24.28 -7.39
CA ILE A 167 -1.90 24.11 -8.13
C ILE A 167 -2.51 22.73 -7.84
N GLY A 168 -1.66 21.71 -7.76
CA GLY A 168 -2.08 20.34 -7.46
C GLY A 168 -2.40 20.08 -5.99
N HIS A 169 -2.20 21.04 -5.08
CA HIS A 169 -2.28 20.86 -3.63
C HIS A 169 -1.51 19.62 -3.14
N GLU A 170 -0.28 19.44 -3.61
CA GLU A 170 0.53 18.26 -3.35
C GLU A 170 1.25 18.35 -2.00
N TYR A 171 0.43 18.30 -0.95
CA TYR A 171 0.82 18.35 0.45
C TYR A 171 0.25 17.15 1.21
N GLY A 172 0.99 16.69 2.23
CA GLY A 172 0.48 15.66 3.14
C GLY A 172 -0.71 16.19 3.95
N VAL A 173 -1.85 15.52 3.92
CA VAL A 173 -3.08 15.99 4.59
C VAL A 173 -2.95 16.10 6.12
N THR A 174 -2.12 15.27 6.73
CA THR A 174 -1.93 15.26 8.20
C THR A 174 -0.68 16.02 8.62
N THR A 175 0.42 15.88 7.87
CA THR A 175 1.73 16.42 8.26
C THR A 175 2.05 17.76 7.61
N GLY A 176 1.29 18.17 6.58
CA GLY A 176 1.62 19.32 5.73
C GLY A 176 2.89 19.14 4.89
N ARG A 177 3.54 17.96 4.92
CA ARG A 177 4.83 17.76 4.24
C ARG A 177 4.66 17.94 2.72
N PRO A 178 5.47 18.79 2.06
CA PRO A 178 5.40 18.95 0.61
C PRO A 178 5.79 17.66 -0.10
N ARG A 179 5.11 17.36 -1.20
CA ARG A 179 5.51 16.29 -2.11
C ARG A 179 6.52 16.82 -3.11
N ARG A 180 7.49 15.98 -3.44
CA ARG A 180 8.35 16.17 -4.61
C ARG A 180 7.46 16.04 -5.84
N CYS A 181 7.63 16.93 -6.83
CA CYS A 181 6.79 16.96 -8.03
C CYS A 181 7.68 16.89 -9.28
N GLY A 182 7.15 16.27 -10.33
CA GLY A 182 7.87 16.04 -11.57
C GLY A 182 6.94 15.78 -12.74
N TRP A 183 7.50 15.76 -13.94
CA TRP A 183 6.73 15.45 -15.15
C TRP A 183 6.28 13.99 -15.18
N LEU A 184 5.24 13.71 -15.98
CA LEU A 184 4.78 12.34 -16.22
C LEU A 184 5.92 11.48 -16.77
N ASP A 185 6.01 10.26 -16.25
CA ASP A 185 7.04 9.31 -16.63
C ASP A 185 6.45 8.07 -17.30
N MET A 186 6.58 8.00 -18.62
CA MET A 186 6.06 6.87 -19.40
C MET A 186 6.88 5.60 -19.24
N VAL A 187 8.15 5.70 -18.85
CA VAL A 187 8.99 4.52 -18.59
C VAL A 187 8.47 3.81 -17.34
N LEU A 188 8.22 4.57 -16.27
CA LEU A 188 7.63 4.05 -15.03
C LEU A 188 6.18 3.59 -15.20
N LEU A 189 5.39 4.30 -16.01
CA LEU A 189 4.01 3.87 -16.30
C LEU A 189 4.00 2.55 -17.09
N LYS A 190 4.84 2.41 -18.13
CA LYS A 190 4.99 1.15 -18.87
C LYS A 190 5.42 0.01 -17.96
N TYR A 191 6.38 0.26 -17.07
CA TYR A 191 6.81 -0.72 -16.07
C TYR A 191 5.64 -1.16 -15.16
N SER A 192 4.84 -0.20 -14.69
CA SER A 192 3.65 -0.48 -13.87
C SER A 192 2.58 -1.28 -14.63
N ILE A 193 2.40 -1.01 -15.92
CA ILE A 193 1.51 -1.77 -16.82
C ILE A 193 2.00 -3.20 -16.97
N MET A 194 3.31 -3.43 -17.17
CA MET A 194 3.87 -4.78 -17.32
C MET A 194 3.58 -5.67 -16.11
N ILE A 195 3.63 -5.12 -14.90
CA ILE A 195 3.39 -5.87 -13.66
C ILE A 195 1.90 -6.13 -13.44
N ASN A 196 1.07 -5.12 -13.67
CA ASN A 196 -0.33 -5.15 -13.25
C ASN A 196 -1.30 -5.59 -14.33
N GLY A 197 -0.89 -5.56 -15.61
CA GLY A 197 -1.78 -5.87 -16.73
C GLY A 197 -3.02 -4.99 -16.77
N PHE A 198 -2.85 -3.67 -16.55
CA PHE A 198 -3.98 -2.74 -16.52
C PHE A 198 -4.83 -2.87 -17.79
N THR A 199 -6.13 -3.06 -17.62
CA THR A 199 -7.09 -3.10 -18.74
C THR A 199 -7.57 -1.70 -19.10
N HIS A 200 -7.53 -0.77 -18.13
CA HIS A 200 -7.94 0.63 -18.30
C HIS A 200 -7.00 1.54 -17.51
N LEU A 201 -6.87 2.79 -17.95
CA LEU A 201 -6.20 3.84 -17.20
C LEU A 201 -7.20 4.96 -16.88
N ALA A 202 -7.19 5.41 -15.63
CA ALA A 202 -7.93 6.59 -15.19
C ALA A 202 -6.91 7.70 -14.95
N PHE A 203 -6.81 8.65 -15.88
CA PHE A 203 -5.97 9.81 -15.68
C PHE A 203 -6.66 10.84 -14.78
N THR A 204 -5.90 11.37 -13.83
CA THR A 204 -6.37 12.30 -12.80
C THR A 204 -5.54 13.57 -12.80
N LYS A 205 -6.14 14.67 -12.33
CA LYS A 205 -5.51 16.00 -12.22
C LYS A 205 -4.97 16.56 -13.55
N LEU A 206 -5.71 16.34 -14.64
CA LEU A 206 -5.38 16.97 -15.92
C LEU A 206 -5.50 18.50 -15.85
N ASP A 207 -6.49 19.00 -15.11
CA ASP A 207 -6.78 20.42 -14.88
C ASP A 207 -5.59 21.21 -14.31
N VAL A 208 -4.69 20.54 -13.58
CA VAL A 208 -3.44 21.16 -13.10
C VAL A 208 -2.56 21.61 -14.27
N LEU A 209 -2.56 20.84 -15.36
CA LEU A 209 -1.69 21.07 -16.52
C LEU A 209 -2.18 22.21 -17.43
N ASP A 210 -3.44 22.65 -17.29
CA ASP A 210 -4.00 23.79 -18.04
C ASP A 210 -3.25 25.11 -17.79
N ASN A 211 -2.43 25.15 -16.73
CA ASN A 211 -1.65 26.31 -16.30
C ASN A 211 -0.22 26.37 -16.89
N PHE A 212 0.10 25.52 -17.87
CA PHE A 212 1.44 25.38 -18.44
C PHE A 212 1.42 25.45 -19.97
N ASP A 213 2.24 26.34 -20.55
CA ASP A 213 2.37 26.48 -22.02
C ASP A 213 3.02 25.26 -22.68
N THR A 214 3.85 24.53 -21.94
CA THR A 214 4.57 23.35 -22.43
C THR A 214 4.65 22.29 -21.36
N ILE A 215 4.18 21.09 -21.72
CA ILE A 215 4.20 19.90 -20.88
C ILE A 215 5.27 18.97 -21.43
N LYS A 216 6.16 18.49 -20.56
CA LYS A 216 7.15 17.47 -20.92
C LYS A 216 6.71 16.12 -20.36
N VAL A 217 7.11 15.06 -21.05
CA VAL A 217 6.86 13.67 -20.66
C VAL A 217 8.14 12.88 -20.88
N ALA A 218 8.60 12.12 -19.88
CA ALA A 218 9.73 11.24 -20.05
C ALA A 218 9.31 9.99 -20.81
N VAL A 219 9.98 9.68 -21.92
CA VAL A 219 9.65 8.55 -22.80
C VAL A 219 10.74 7.48 -22.86
N GLU A 220 11.95 7.83 -22.44
CA GLU A 220 13.16 7.01 -22.52
C GLU A 220 14.13 7.41 -21.40
N TYR A 221 14.87 6.44 -20.87
CA TYR A 221 16.00 6.69 -19.98
C TYR A 221 17.32 6.37 -20.65
N LYS A 222 18.36 7.15 -20.30
CA LYS A 222 19.74 6.91 -20.74
C LYS A 222 20.66 6.80 -19.53
N LYS A 223 21.49 5.76 -19.51
CA LYS A 223 22.58 5.57 -18.56
C LYS A 223 23.89 5.53 -19.33
N ASN A 224 24.82 6.44 -19.04
CA ASN A 224 26.08 6.59 -19.79
C ASN A 224 25.85 6.71 -21.31
N ASN A 225 24.86 7.50 -21.73
CA ASN A 225 24.41 7.68 -23.12
C ASN A 225 23.83 6.44 -23.82
N VAL A 226 23.68 5.32 -23.11
CA VAL A 226 23.02 4.11 -23.62
C VAL A 226 21.57 4.09 -23.14
N VAL A 227 20.65 3.85 -24.07
CA VAL A 227 19.22 3.68 -23.77
C VAL A 227 19.03 2.48 -22.87
N VAL A 228 18.23 2.63 -21.82
CA VAL A 228 17.86 1.56 -20.91
C VAL A 228 16.35 1.40 -20.86
N ASP A 229 15.89 0.16 -20.95
CA ASP A 229 14.47 -0.19 -20.96
C ASP A 229 13.87 -0.36 -19.55
N VAL A 230 14.71 -0.27 -18.51
CA VAL A 230 14.32 -0.53 -17.12
C VAL A 230 14.50 0.71 -16.24
N PRO A 231 13.59 0.93 -15.26
CA PRO A 231 13.74 1.99 -14.29
C PRO A 231 15.03 1.88 -13.43
N PRO A 232 15.61 3.00 -12.99
CA PRO A 232 16.78 2.99 -12.11
C PRO A 232 16.44 2.43 -10.72
N GLY A 233 17.39 1.68 -10.13
CA GLY A 233 17.19 1.01 -8.84
C GLY A 233 16.67 -0.43 -8.93
N LYS A 234 16.67 -0.99 -10.14
CA LYS A 234 16.52 -2.40 -10.46
C LYS A 234 17.82 -2.93 -11.05
#